data_AF-A0A1V6S5G2-F1
#
_entry.id   AF-A0A1V6S5G2-F1
#
_cell.length_a   1.000
_cell.length_b   1.000
_cell.length_c   1.000
_cell.angle_alpha   90.00
_cell.angle_beta   90.00
_cell.angle_gamma   90.00
#
_symmetry.space_group_name_H-M   'P 1'
#
loop_
_entity.id
_entity.type
_entity.pdbx_description
1 polymer ?
#
loop_
_entity_poly.entity_id
_entity_poly.type
_entity_poly.pdbx_seq_one_letter_code
_entity_poly.pdbx_strand_id
1 'polypeptide(L)'
;GTDVTCSTDEILTFNPPGSQTCYEYLNAYAERTGGSILNPNATSSCSYCSMKSTDTFLAQVDSYYSDAWRNFGIMWAYLVFNIVAALGIYWWARVPKGSKTKGSA
;
A
#
# COMPACT_ATOMS: atom_id res chain seq x y z
N GLY A 1 -5.86 -5.31 -6.94
CA GLY A 1 -4.44 -5.41 -7.26
C GLY A 1 -4.22 -6.11 -8.57
N THR A 2 -2.98 -6.11 -9.05
CA THR A 2 -2.52 -6.95 -10.17
C THR A 2 -2.01 -8.28 -9.64
N ASP A 3 -2.21 -9.36 -10.41
CA ASP A 3 -1.63 -10.66 -10.10
C ASP A 3 -0.09 -10.59 -10.19
N VAL A 4 0.57 -11.20 -9.21
CA VAL A 4 2.02 -11.34 -9.15
C VAL A 4 2.38 -12.73 -9.64
N THR A 5 3.21 -12.79 -10.67
CA THR A 5 3.79 -14.04 -11.16
C THR A 5 5.19 -14.14 -10.59
N CYS A 6 5.44 -15.09 -9.68
CA CYS A 6 6.78 -15.29 -9.10
C CYS A 6 7.81 -15.60 -10.19
N SER A 7 9.02 -15.03 -10.04
CA SER A 7 10.20 -15.46 -10.79
C SER A 7 10.70 -16.83 -10.31
N THR A 8 11.53 -17.51 -11.11
CA THR A 8 12.13 -18.79 -10.73
C THR A 8 12.93 -18.73 -9.42
N ASP A 9 13.52 -17.58 -9.11
CA ASP A 9 14.32 -17.37 -7.90
C ASP A 9 13.45 -17.16 -6.64
N GLU A 10 12.16 -16.83 -6.82
CA GLU A 10 11.20 -16.61 -5.74
C GLU A 10 10.36 -17.85 -5.44
N ILE A 11 10.49 -18.90 -6.26
CA ILE A 11 9.79 -20.17 -6.08
C ILE A 11 10.52 -21.01 -5.03
N LEU A 12 9.82 -21.26 -3.93
CA LEU A 12 10.29 -22.19 -2.91
C LEU A 12 10.01 -23.62 -3.37
N THR A 13 11.06 -24.44 -3.44
CA THR A 13 10.95 -25.85 -3.83
C THR A 13 11.28 -26.77 -2.65
N PHE A 14 10.36 -27.67 -2.28
CA PHE A 14 10.56 -28.64 -1.20
C PHE A 14 9.68 -29.88 -1.35
N ASN A 15 9.96 -30.93 -0.59
CA ASN A 15 9.15 -32.15 -0.58
C ASN A 15 8.14 -32.12 0.57
N PRO A 16 6.86 -32.47 0.32
CA PRO A 16 5.88 -32.59 1.38
C PRO A 16 6.20 -33.83 2.24
N PRO A 17 5.92 -33.80 3.56
CA PRO A 17 6.12 -34.96 4.42
C PRO A 17 5.10 -36.07 4.10
N GLY A 18 5.58 -37.31 3.96
CA GLY A 18 4.75 -38.48 3.66
C GLY A 18 4.34 -38.59 2.18
N SER A 19 3.19 -39.21 1.91
CA SER A 19 2.63 -39.39 0.57
C SER A 19 1.50 -38.39 0.25
N GLN A 20 1.55 -37.19 0.84
CA GLN A 20 0.58 -36.13 0.61
C GLN A 20 0.91 -35.33 -0.66
N THR A 21 -0.11 -34.72 -1.25
CA THR A 21 0.06 -33.78 -2.37
C THR A 21 0.51 -32.40 -1.86
N CYS A 22 1.16 -31.62 -2.73
CA CYS A 22 1.53 -30.24 -2.42
C CYS A 22 0.34 -29.40 -1.99
N TYR A 23 -0.83 -29.63 -2.60
CA TYR A 23 -2.06 -28.98 -2.20
C TYR A 23 -2.47 -29.33 -0.76
N GLU A 24 -2.53 -30.61 -0.40
CA GLU A 24 -2.91 -31.05 0.94
C GLU A 24 -1.99 -30.48 2.03
N TYR A 25 -0.69 -30.41 1.75
CA TYR A 25 0.28 -29.87 2.70
C TYR A 25 0.25 -28.34 2.80
N LEU A 26 0.10 -27.64 1.66
CA LEU A 26 0.27 -26.19 1.61
C LEU A 26 -1.00 -25.37 1.57
N ASN A 27 -2.17 -25.95 1.32
CA ASN A 27 -3.41 -25.18 1.17
C ASN A 27 -3.69 -24.29 2.38
N ALA A 28 -3.61 -24.84 3.59
CA ALA A 28 -3.83 -24.08 4.81
C ALA A 28 -2.75 -23.00 5.06
N TYR A 29 -1.55 -23.17 4.53
CA TYR A 29 -0.51 -22.15 4.60
C TYR A 29 -0.75 -21.05 3.55
N ALA A 30 -1.03 -21.44 2.29
CA ALA A 30 -1.33 -20.55 1.18
C ALA A 30 -2.53 -19.64 1.46
N GLU A 31 -3.59 -20.17 2.07
CA GLU A 31 -4.77 -19.38 2.47
C GLU A 31 -4.44 -18.30 3.52
N ARG A 32 -3.50 -18.60 4.44
CA ARG A 32 -3.11 -17.66 5.50
C ARG A 32 -2.13 -16.59 5.02
N THR A 33 -1.19 -16.96 4.16
CA THR A 33 -0.13 -16.06 3.69
C THR A 33 -0.47 -15.37 2.37
N GLY A 34 -1.52 -15.82 1.67
CA GLY A 34 -1.90 -15.30 0.36
C GLY A 34 -0.93 -15.68 -0.77
N GLY A 35 -0.23 -16.81 -0.61
CA GLY A 35 0.64 -17.38 -1.64
C GLY A 35 -0.09 -18.28 -2.63
N SER A 36 0.61 -18.73 -3.66
CA SER A 36 0.08 -19.59 -4.73
C SER A 36 0.88 -20.88 -4.87
N ILE A 37 0.19 -21.99 -5.11
CA ILE A 37 0.79 -23.31 -5.33
C ILE A 37 0.83 -23.56 -6.84
N LEU A 38 2.02 -23.77 -7.40
CA LEU A 38 2.20 -23.90 -8.85
C LEU A 38 1.95 -25.33 -9.36
N ASN A 39 2.17 -26.34 -8.51
CA ASN A 39 2.02 -27.76 -8.84
C ASN A 39 1.21 -28.53 -7.78
N PRO A 40 -0.09 -28.26 -7.63
CA PRO A 40 -0.91 -28.78 -6.53
C PRO A 40 -0.96 -30.31 -6.42
N ASN A 41 -0.87 -31.02 -7.56
CA ASN A 41 -0.98 -32.49 -7.62
C ASN A 41 0.36 -33.22 -7.41
N ALA A 42 1.48 -32.51 -7.30
CA ALA A 42 2.77 -33.16 -7.14
C ALA A 42 2.90 -33.74 -5.72
N THR A 43 3.56 -34.89 -5.59
CA THR A 43 3.88 -35.55 -4.30
C THR A 43 5.37 -35.42 -3.97
N SER A 44 6.15 -34.79 -4.85
CA SER A 44 7.55 -34.42 -4.69
C SER A 44 7.83 -33.11 -5.42
N SER A 45 8.85 -32.37 -4.98
CA SER A 45 9.26 -31.09 -5.57
C SER A 45 8.13 -30.06 -5.68
N CYS A 46 7.44 -29.78 -4.57
CA CYS A 46 6.43 -28.73 -4.49
C CYS A 46 7.01 -27.35 -4.77
N SER A 47 6.41 -26.63 -5.71
CA SER A 47 6.74 -25.27 -6.09
C SER A 47 5.70 -24.31 -5.52
N TYR A 48 6.16 -23.47 -4.59
CA TYR A 48 5.32 -22.51 -3.88
C TYR A 48 5.80 -21.08 -4.09
N CYS A 49 4.86 -20.21 -4.46
CA CYS A 49 5.06 -18.78 -4.63
C CYS A 49 4.49 -18.07 -3.39
N SER A 50 5.33 -17.36 -2.64
CA SER A 50 4.93 -16.73 -1.37
C SER A 50 3.94 -15.58 -1.52
N MET A 51 3.89 -14.95 -2.70
CA MET A 51 3.04 -13.78 -2.95
C MET A 51 2.24 -13.97 -4.24
N LYS A 52 0.91 -14.00 -4.14
CA LYS A 52 0.01 -14.07 -5.29
C LYS A 52 -0.40 -12.69 -5.82
N SER A 53 -0.41 -11.67 -4.97
CA SER A 53 -0.88 -10.34 -5.33
C SER A 53 -0.11 -9.24 -4.61
N THR A 54 0.03 -8.08 -5.27
CA THR A 54 0.61 -6.87 -4.66
C THR A 54 -0.20 -6.42 -3.44
N ASP A 55 -1.51 -6.66 -3.44
CA ASP A 55 -2.39 -6.30 -2.33
C ASP A 55 -2.03 -7.09 -1.04
N THR A 56 -1.57 -8.34 -1.19
CA THR A 56 -1.09 -9.16 -0.06
C THR A 56 0.14 -8.54 0.61
N PHE A 57 1.07 -8.01 -0.20
CA PHE A 57 2.24 -7.29 0.31
C PHE A 57 1.84 -5.96 0.95
N LEU A 58 1.00 -5.17 0.28
CA LEU A 58 0.57 -3.87 0.78
C LEU A 58 -0.22 -3.98 2.09
N ALA A 59 -1.01 -5.04 2.27
CA ALA A 59 -1.70 -5.33 3.52
C ALA A 59 -0.75 -5.62 4.70
N GLN A 60 0.47 -6.12 4.47
CA GLN A 60 1.46 -6.35 5.53
C GLN A 60 2.01 -5.04 6.12
N VAL A 61 1.92 -3.94 5.37
CA VAL A 61 2.38 -2.61 5.80
C VAL A 61 1.20 -1.68 6.11
N ASP A 62 0.03 -2.24 6.43
CA ASP A 62 -1.23 -1.51 6.69
C ASP A 62 -1.63 -0.55 5.56
N SER A 63 -1.21 -0.84 4.32
CA SER A 63 -1.52 -0.05 3.15
C SER A 63 -2.66 -0.69 2.37
N TYR A 64 -3.85 -0.15 2.55
CA TYR A 64 -5.04 -0.64 1.87
C TYR A 64 -5.40 0.27 0.69
N TYR A 65 -5.69 -0.31 -0.46
CA TYR A 65 -6.13 0.46 -1.63
C TYR A 65 -7.44 1.24 -1.35
N SER A 66 -8.29 0.75 -0.45
CA SER A 66 -9.50 1.47 0.01
C SER A 66 -9.19 2.85 0.58
N ASP A 67 -8.00 3.02 1.15
CA ASP A 67 -7.57 4.25 1.80
C ASP A 67 -6.89 5.22 0.83
N ALA A 68 -6.62 4.80 -0.41
CA ALA A 68 -5.84 5.58 -1.38
C ALA A 68 -6.43 6.97 -1.63
N TRP A 69 -7.74 7.05 -1.88
CA TRP A 69 -8.42 8.34 -2.15
C TRP A 69 -8.53 9.23 -0.91
N ARG A 70 -8.75 8.65 0.27
CA ARG A 70 -8.75 9.39 1.55
C ARG A 70 -7.37 10.01 1.80
N ASN A 71 -6.32 9.20 1.70
CA ASN A 71 -4.94 9.63 1.95
C ASN A 71 -4.49 10.68 0.92
N PHE A 72 -4.85 10.50 -0.35
CA PHE A 72 -4.63 11.51 -1.40
C PHE A 72 -5.33 12.84 -1.07
N GLY A 73 -6.59 12.79 -0.63
CA GLY A 73 -7.33 13.98 -0.21
C GLY A 73 -6.69 14.71 0.97
N ILE A 74 -6.24 13.97 2.01
CA ILE A 74 -5.57 14.55 3.19
C ILE A 74 -4.27 15.26 2.79
N MET A 75 -3.47 14.65 1.90
CA MET A 75 -2.25 15.27 1.38
C MET A 75 -2.56 16.62 0.68
N TRP A 76 -3.57 16.66 -0.18
CA TRP A 76 -3.99 17.90 -0.84
C TRP A 76 -4.52 18.94 0.13
N ALA A 77 -5.31 18.54 1.13
CA ALA A 77 -5.78 19.45 2.16
C ALA A 77 -4.62 20.10 2.92
N TYR A 78 -3.58 19.33 3.27
CA TYR A 78 -2.37 19.86 3.91
C TYR A 78 -1.63 20.85 3.01
N LEU A 79 -1.48 20.56 1.71
CA LEU A 79 -0.85 21.48 0.75
C LEU A 79 -1.60 22.81 0.65
N VAL A 80 -2.92 22.76 0.47
CA VAL A 80 -3.77 23.95 0.36
C VAL A 80 -3.72 24.76 1.65
N PHE A 81 -3.82 24.11 2.81
CA PHE A 81 -3.71 24.78 4.11
C PHE A 81 -2.37 25.52 4.25
N ASN A 82 -1.26 24.88 3.91
CA ASN A 82 0.07 25.52 4.00
C ASN A 82 0.21 26.71 3.05
N ILE A 83 -0.31 26.61 1.83
CA ILE A 83 -0.29 27.74 0.87
C ILE A 83 -1.10 28.91 1.43
N VAL A 84 -2.32 28.67 1.90
CA VAL A 84 -3.19 29.72 2.47
C VAL A 84 -2.56 30.33 3.73
N ALA A 85 -1.99 29.51 4.62
CA ALA A 85 -1.32 29.98 5.81
C ALA A 85 -0.09 30.84 5.47
N ALA A 86 0.75 30.41 4.52
CA ALA A 86 1.92 31.17 4.08
C ALA A 86 1.53 32.53 3.49
N LEU A 87 0.52 32.56 2.61
CA LEU A 87 0.00 33.80 2.04
C LEU A 87 -0.65 34.70 3.10
N GLY A 88 -1.40 34.11 4.03
CA GLY A 88 -2.06 34.82 5.13
C GLY A 88 -1.05 35.47 6.09
N ILE A 89 -0.02 34.72 6.50
CA ILE A 89 1.07 35.21 7.34
C ILE A 89 1.86 36.29 6.58
N TYR A 90 2.19 36.07 5.30
CA TYR A 90 2.87 37.07 4.49
C TYR A 90 2.06 38.38 4.42
N TRP A 91 0.76 38.29 4.14
CA TRP A 91 -0.12 39.45 4.10
C TRP A 91 -0.16 40.17 5.45
N TRP A 92 -0.35 39.43 6.55
CA TRP A 92 -0.40 40.00 7.89
C TRP A 92 0.92 40.65 8.33
N ALA A 93 2.06 40.04 8.04
CA ALA A 93 3.37 40.50 8.49
C ALA A 93 3.99 41.57 7.58
N ARG A 94 3.67 41.59 6.28
CA ARG A 94 4.36 42.44 5.29
C ARG A 94 3.48 43.48 4.63
N VAL A 95 2.15 43.40 4.69
CA VAL A 95 1.27 44.44 4.14
C VAL A 95 0.99 45.47 5.22
N PRO A 96 1.51 46.71 5.10
CA PRO A 96 1.18 47.77 6.04
C PRO A 96 -0.31 48.09 5.90
N LYS A 97 -1.09 47.92 6.97
CA LYS A 97 -2.45 48.45 7.02
C LYS A 97 -2.34 49.96 7.16
N GLY A 98 -2.28 50.67 6.04
CA GLY A 98 -2.32 52.13 6.03
C GLY A 98 -3.57 52.62 6.78
N SER A 99 -3.36 53.38 7.86
CA SER A 99 -4.45 54.03 8.58
C SER A 99 -5.18 54.96 7.60
N LYS A 100 -6.47 54.74 7.36
CA LYS A 100 -7.30 55.73 6.67
C LYS A 100 -7.47 56.92 7.60
N THR A 101 -6.65 57.95 7.44
CA THR A 101 -6.93 59.27 8.02
C THR A 101 -8.24 59.74 7.40
N LYS A 102 -9.34 59.70 8.17
CA LYS A 102 -10.55 60.45 7.85
C LYS A 102 -10.19 61.93 7.99
N GLY A 103 -9.82 62.56 6.88
CA GLY A 103 -9.81 64.01 6.78
C GLY A 103 -11.25 64.49 6.89
N SER A 104 -11.63 64.92 8.09
CA SER A 104 -12.85 65.66 8.38
C SER A 104 -12.53 67.15 8.31
N ALA A 105 -13.49 67.90 7.74
CA ALA A 105 -13.59 69.35 7.62
C ALA A 105 -12.71 70.01 6.55
#